data_AF-V6KJ35-F1
#
_entry.id   AF-V6KJ35-F1
#
_cell.length_a   1.000
_cell.length_b   1.000
_cell.length_c   1.000
_cell.angle_alpha   90.00
_cell.angle_beta   90.00
_cell.angle_gamma   90.00
#
_symmetry.space_group_name_H-M   'P 1'
#
loop_
_entity.id
_entity.type
_entity.pdbx_description
1 polymer ?
#
loop_
_entity_poly.entity_id
_entity_poly.type
_entity_poly.pdbx_seq_one_letter_code
_entity_poly.pdbx_strand_id
1 'polypeptide(L)' 'MDIKKVVVYVVVVFILWTIITSPERATEFVGVGFEGISTAAQSVGDFMTELVN' A
#
# COMPACT_ATOMS: atom_id res chain seq x y z
N MET A 1 25.25 2.60 -9.42
CA MET A 1 23.99 1.88 -9.12
C MET A 1 23.08 2.86 -8.38
N ASP A 2 21.90 3.17 -8.91
CA ASP A 2 21.00 4.14 -8.29
C ASP A 2 20.44 3.59 -6.97
N ILE A 3 20.75 4.25 -5.84
CA ILE A 3 20.28 3.85 -4.50
C ILE A 3 18.75 3.63 -4.49
N LYS A 4 17.99 4.47 -5.20
CA LYS A 4 16.53 4.32 -5.33
C LYS A 4 16.11 2.94 -5.85
N LYS A 5 16.79 2.44 -6.90
CA LYS A 5 16.49 1.10 -7.45
C LYS A 5 16.84 0.01 -6.45
N VAL A 6 17.96 0.16 -5.74
CA VAL A 6 18.40 -0.82 -4.72
C VAL A 6 17.39 -0.90 -3.59
N VAL A 7 16.96 0.25 -3.07
CA VAL A 7 15.95 0.33 -2.00
C VAL A 7 14.66 -0.32 -2.45
N VAL A 8 14.17 0.01 -3.66
CA VAL A 8 12.95 -0.62 -4.21
C VAL A 8 13.12 -2.14 -4.33
N TYR A 9 14.26 -2.61 -4.84
CA TYR A 9 14.53 -4.05 -4.95
C TYR A 9 14.55 -4.76 -3.60
N VAL A 10 15.19 -4.16 -2.59
CA VAL A 10 15.23 -4.71 -1.23
C VAL A 10 13.83 -4.81 -0.65
N VAL A 11 13.00 -3.77 -0.82
CA VAL A 11 11.61 -3.76 -0.36
C VAL A 11 10.78 -4.83 -1.07
N VAL A 12 10.92 -4.98 -2.39
CA VAL A 12 10.21 -6.01 -3.16
C VAL A 12 10.60 -7.41 -2.70
N VAL A 13 11.90 -7.68 -2.53
CA VAL A 13 12.37 -8.98 -2.03
C VAL A 13 11.86 -9.25 -0.61
N PHE A 14 11.84 -8.24 0.25
CA PHE A 14 11.31 -8.34 1.61
C PHE A 14 9.81 -8.68 1.62
N ILE A 15 9.02 -8.06 0.74
CA ILE A 15 7.59 -8.37 0.59
C ILE A 15 7.40 -9.83 0.13
N LEU A 16 8.12 -10.24 -0.92
CA LEU A 16 8.05 -11.62 -1.42
C LEU A 16 8.47 -12.65 -0.36
N TRP A 17 9.52 -12.36 0.39
CA TRP A 17 9.99 -13.20 1.49
C TRP A 17 8.96 -13.29 2.62
N THR A 18 8.30 -12.18 2.96
CA THR A 18 7.25 -12.13 3.99
C THR A 18 6.02 -12.94 3.58
N ILE A 19 5.60 -12.88 2.31
CA ILE A 19 4.49 -13.68 1.78
C ILE A 19 4.76 -15.19 1.95
N ILE A 20 5.99 -15.63 1.66
CA ILE A 20 6.37 -17.05 1.76
C ILE A 20 6.52 -17.48 3.22
N THR A 21 7.11 -16.64 4.07
CA THR A 21 7.47 -17.01 5.45
C THR A 21 6.30 -16.85 6.42
N SER A 22 5.40 -15.90 6.17
CA SER A 22 4.30 -15.55 7.09
C SER A 22 3.12 -14.98 6.30
N PRO A 23 2.37 -15.84 5.57
CA PRO A 23 1.28 -15.40 4.71
C PRO A 23 0.18 -14.68 5.49
N GLU A 24 -0.14 -15.12 6.71
CA GLU A 24 -1.18 -14.50 7.55
C GLU A 24 -0.90 -13.02 7.83
N ARG A 25 0.34 -12.69 8.19
CA ARG A 25 0.75 -11.29 8.43
C ARG A 25 0.76 -10.48 7.15
N ALA A 26 1.16 -11.09 6.03
CA ALA A 26 1.16 -10.41 4.73
C ALA A 26 -0.27 -9.99 4.34
N THR A 27 -1.27 -10.83 4.60
CA THR A 27 -2.69 -10.52 4.34
C THR A 27 -3.19 -9.35 5.18
N GLU A 28 -2.81 -9.29 6.45
CA GLU A 28 -3.17 -8.19 7.35
C GLU A 28 -2.53 -6.86 6.90
N PHE A 29 -1.23 -6.88 6.56
CA PHE A 29 -0.52 -5.68 6.12
C PHE A 29 -1.04 -5.12 4.80
N VAL A 30 -1.35 -5.97 3.82
CA VAL A 30 -1.96 -5.49 2.58
C VAL A 30 -3.39 -5.01 2.82
N GLY A 31 -4.15 -5.68 3.70
CA GLY A 31 -5.51 -5.27 4.06
C GLY A 31 -5.56 -3.85 4.62
N VAL A 32 -4.76 -3.56 5.65
CA VAL A 32 -4.65 -2.21 6.23
C VAL A 32 -4.12 -1.19 5.21
N GLY A 33 -3.18 -1.60 4.36
CA GLY A 33 -2.67 -0.74 3.28
C GLY A 33 -3.72 -0.36 2.25
N PHE A 34 -4.53 -1.33 1.80
CA PHE A 34 -5.64 -1.12 0.87
C PHE A 34 -6.75 -0.28 1.50
N GLU A 35 -7.09 -0.56 2.75
CA GLU A 35 -8.09 0.20 3.49
C GLU A 35 -7.66 1.67 3.60
N GLY A 36 -6.42 1.95 4.01
CA GLY A 36 -5.89 3.32 4.05
C GLY A 36 -5.94 4.04 2.70
N ILE A 37 -5.59 3.37 1.60
CA ILE A 37 -5.67 3.96 0.25
C ILE A 37 -7.13 4.20 -0.16
N SER A 38 -8.02 3.25 0.11
CA SER A 38 -9.44 3.37 -0.22
C SER A 38 -10.12 4.51 0.53
N THR A 39 -9.84 4.65 1.83
CA THR A 39 -10.34 5.76 2.66
C THR A 39 -9.80 7.10 2.16
N ALA A 40 -8.51 7.18 1.83
CA ALA A 40 -7.95 8.39 1.23
C ALA A 40 -8.63 8.74 -0.09
N ALA A 41 -8.83 7.77 -0.98
CA ALA A 41 -9.53 7.96 -2.24
C ALA A 41 -10.99 8.41 -2.04
N GLN A 42 -11.70 7.81 -1.07
CA GLN A 42 -13.05 8.20 -0.69
C GLN A 42 -13.10 9.65 -0.21
N SER A 43 -12.20 10.04 0.70
CA SER A 43 -12.15 11.41 1.22
C SER A 43 -11.93 12.46 0.12
N VAL A 44 -11.15 12.12 -0.90
CA VAL A 44 -10.96 12.99 -2.08
C VAL A 44 -12.23 13.05 -2.92
N GLY A 45 -12.91 11.91 -3.11
CA GLY A 45 -14.20 11.84 -3.81
C GLY A 45 -15.28 12.67 -3.12
N ASP A 46 -15.42 12.50 -1.80
CA ASP A 46 -16.38 13.23 -0.97
C ASP A 46 -16.14 14.74 -1.04
N PHE A 47 -14.88 15.17 -0.92
CA PHE A 47 -14.50 16.58 -1.09
C PHE A 47 -14.90 17.13 -2.45
N MET A 48 -14.65 16.39 -3.54
CA MET A 48 -15.02 16.82 -4.89
C MET A 48 -16.54 16.87 -5.09
N THR A 49 -17.28 15.93 -4.49
CA THR A 49 -18.75 15.95 -4.49
C THR A 49 -19.29 17.17 -3.76
N GLU A 50 -18.68 17.55 -2.63
CA GLU A 50 -19.09 18.68 -1.80
C GLU A 50 -18.73 20.05 -2.41
N LEU A 51 -17.77 20.10 -3.34
CA LEU A 51 -17.46 21.30 -4.13
C LEU A 51 -18.42 21.54 -5.31
N VAL A 52 -19.07 20.49 -5.80
CA VAL A 52 -19.97 20.56 -6.96
C VAL A 52 -21.43 20.77 -6.55
N ASN A 53 -21.82 20.30 -5.37
CA ASN A 53 -23.13 20.57 -4.76
C ASN A 53 -23.21 21.98 -4.15
#